data_AF-A0A2R6BHA5-F1
#
_entry.id   AF-A0A2R6BHA5-F1
#
_cell.length_a   1.000
_cell.length_b   1.000
_cell.length_c   1.000
_cell.angle_alpha   90.00
_cell.angle_beta   90.00
_cell.angle_gamma   90.00
#
_symmetry.space_group_name_H-M   'P 1'
#
loop_
_entity.id
_entity.type
_entity.pdbx_description
1 polymer ?
#
loop_
_entity_poly.entity_id
_entity_poly.type
_entity_poly.pdbx_seq_one_letter_code
_entity_poly.pdbx_strand_id
1 'polypeptide(L)'
;MDYPKFEVIGVTGLPEFKAGDNLGEEILKALTRMNVPIENGDVLVVSQKVVSKVEGMTVDLTRVVPSQRALEIAKACGKDPRFVELVLQESQSVEYVAPGHLIVTTKHGITCANAGIDVSNVDGTQNTVLLLPKDPDLSAKKLKEYIKNKTGKNVAVIISDTHGRTLREGQINVAIGLSGLNPFRDYRGKADMKGYVLRVKLIAVADEIASAAELVIGQATEKIPVALIKGLNVVEEGEYSAKTLNMPKERWFFKPQNKFN
;
A
#
# COMPACT_ATOMS: atom_id res chain seq x y z
N MET A 1 -2.83 28.05 -23.99
CA MET A 1 -3.58 27.88 -22.73
C MET A 1 -3.05 26.65 -22.07
N ASP A 2 -2.41 26.79 -20.91
CA ASP A 2 -1.99 25.63 -20.13
C ASP A 2 -3.20 25.09 -19.36
N TYR A 3 -3.52 23.83 -19.59
CA TYR A 3 -4.52 23.08 -18.84
C TYR A 3 -3.83 22.27 -17.74
N PRO A 4 -4.48 22.06 -16.57
CA PRO A 4 -3.93 21.17 -15.55
C PRO A 4 -3.73 19.77 -16.14
N LYS A 5 -2.51 19.24 -15.99
CA LYS A 5 -2.16 17.88 -16.40
C LYS A 5 -1.22 17.28 -15.37
N PHE A 6 -1.23 15.96 -15.29
CA PHE A 6 -0.24 15.17 -14.58
C PHE A 6 0.06 13.92 -15.41
N GLU A 7 1.21 13.32 -15.18
CA GLU A 7 1.66 12.13 -15.91
C GLU A 7 1.89 10.98 -14.94
N VAL A 8 1.51 9.78 -15.37
CA VAL A 8 1.71 8.53 -14.63
C VAL A 8 2.59 7.64 -15.50
N ILE A 9 3.81 7.40 -15.07
CA ILE A 9 4.83 6.70 -15.86
C ILE A 9 5.20 5.40 -15.14
N GLY A 10 4.87 4.25 -15.73
CA GLY A 10 5.30 2.95 -15.21
C GLY A 10 6.81 2.76 -15.38
N VAL A 11 7.53 2.45 -14.30
CA VAL A 11 8.98 2.24 -14.32
C VAL A 11 9.28 0.82 -14.79
N THR A 12 9.66 0.68 -16.06
CA THR A 12 9.92 -0.61 -16.71
C THR A 12 11.38 -1.06 -16.56
N GLY A 13 11.62 -2.35 -16.78
CA GLY A 13 12.97 -2.92 -16.77
C GLY A 13 13.58 -3.04 -15.37
N LEU A 14 12.75 -3.11 -14.33
CA LEU A 14 13.18 -3.45 -12.97
C LEU A 14 13.46 -4.96 -12.85
N PRO A 15 14.41 -5.38 -12.00
CA PRO A 15 14.72 -6.79 -11.81
C PRO A 15 13.64 -7.50 -10.95
N GLU A 16 13.73 -8.83 -10.89
CA GLU A 16 13.08 -9.62 -9.85
C GLU A 16 13.80 -9.35 -8.51
N PHE A 17 13.12 -8.67 -7.59
CA PHE A 17 13.69 -8.30 -6.29
C PHE A 17 13.78 -9.48 -5.33
N LYS A 18 14.87 -9.51 -4.55
CA LYS A 18 15.16 -10.46 -3.48
C LYS A 18 15.46 -9.72 -2.18
N ALA A 19 15.45 -10.47 -1.08
CA ALA A 19 15.81 -9.95 0.23
C ALA A 19 17.21 -9.30 0.20
N GLY A 20 17.29 -8.07 0.69
CA GLY A 20 18.53 -7.29 0.73
C GLY A 20 18.84 -6.46 -0.52
N ASP A 21 18.07 -6.58 -1.61
CA ASP A 21 18.30 -5.77 -2.81
C ASP A 21 18.05 -4.28 -2.54
N ASN A 22 18.83 -3.42 -3.21
CA ASN A 22 18.70 -1.97 -3.09
C ASN A 22 17.62 -1.42 -4.04
N LEU A 23 16.38 -1.36 -3.55
CA LEU A 23 15.23 -0.88 -4.31
C LEU A 23 15.45 0.52 -4.92
N GLY A 24 16.00 1.47 -4.16
CA GLY A 24 16.22 2.83 -4.64
C GLY A 24 17.25 2.91 -5.75
N GLU A 25 18.30 2.10 -5.69
CA GLU A 25 19.31 2.02 -6.75
C GLU A 25 18.73 1.49 -8.06
N GLU A 26 17.95 0.42 -7.99
CA GLU A 26 17.36 -0.20 -9.18
C GLU A 26 16.29 0.71 -9.83
N ILE A 27 15.52 1.44 -9.03
CA ILE A 27 14.60 2.48 -9.54
C ILE A 27 15.37 3.56 -10.30
N LEU A 28 16.44 4.12 -9.71
CA LEU A 28 17.22 5.18 -10.36
C LEU A 28 17.92 4.69 -11.64
N LYS A 29 18.43 3.45 -11.64
CA LYS A 29 19.01 2.82 -12.84
C LYS A 29 17.95 2.65 -13.93
N ALA A 30 16.76 2.17 -13.58
CA ALA A 30 15.66 1.99 -14.54
C ALA A 30 15.22 3.33 -15.14
N LEU A 31 15.00 4.35 -14.32
CA LEU A 31 14.65 5.70 -14.76
C LEU A 31 15.71 6.30 -15.70
N THR A 32 17.00 6.11 -15.38
CA THR A 32 18.11 6.52 -16.26
C THR A 32 18.04 5.81 -17.61
N ARG A 33 17.83 4.49 -17.65
CA ARG A 33 17.71 3.72 -18.90
C ARG A 33 16.51 4.16 -19.74
N MET A 34 15.41 4.52 -19.08
CA MET A 34 14.19 5.02 -19.74
C MET A 34 14.32 6.47 -20.22
N ASN A 35 15.42 7.18 -19.87
CA ASN A 35 15.59 8.61 -20.09
C ASN A 35 14.44 9.45 -19.47
N VAL A 36 13.97 9.03 -18.29
CA VAL A 36 12.93 9.72 -17.52
C VAL A 36 13.57 10.21 -16.21
N PRO A 37 14.10 11.45 -16.17
CA PRO A 37 14.77 11.94 -14.98
C PRO A 37 13.77 12.17 -13.84
N ILE A 38 14.22 11.87 -12.62
CA ILE A 38 13.50 12.24 -11.40
C ILE A 38 13.73 13.73 -11.10
N GLU A 39 12.67 14.42 -10.72
CA GLU A 39 12.64 15.86 -10.53
C GLU A 39 12.06 16.23 -9.16
N ASN A 40 12.25 17.48 -8.76
CA ASN A 40 11.61 17.99 -7.55
C ASN A 40 10.10 18.01 -7.73
N GLY A 41 9.36 17.55 -6.71
CA GLY A 41 7.91 17.51 -6.76
C GLY A 41 7.32 16.22 -7.32
N ASP A 42 8.16 15.29 -7.79
CA ASP A 42 7.73 13.97 -8.24
C ASP A 42 7.25 13.11 -7.07
N VAL A 43 6.35 12.16 -7.35
CA VAL A 43 5.89 11.14 -6.41
C VAL A 43 6.23 9.76 -6.97
N LEU A 44 6.93 8.94 -6.20
CA LEU A 44 7.06 7.52 -6.50
C LEU A 44 5.99 6.73 -5.78
N VAL A 45 5.22 5.95 -6.53
CA VAL A 45 4.32 4.94 -5.98
C VAL A 45 4.94 3.57 -6.18
N VAL A 46 5.13 2.83 -5.09
CA VAL A 46 5.81 1.55 -5.07
C VAL A 46 4.85 0.50 -4.51
N SER A 47 4.64 -0.57 -5.26
CA SER A 47 3.86 -1.71 -4.75
C SER A 47 4.54 -2.30 -3.52
N GLN A 48 3.76 -2.59 -2.48
CA GLN A 48 4.27 -3.21 -1.25
C GLN A 48 5.02 -4.51 -1.53
N LYS A 49 4.65 -5.27 -2.58
CA LYS A 49 5.26 -6.58 -2.87
C LYS A 49 6.78 -6.48 -3.01
N VAL A 50 7.29 -5.47 -3.72
CA VAL A 50 8.74 -5.32 -3.88
C VAL A 50 9.41 -4.82 -2.61
N VAL A 51 8.73 -3.99 -1.81
CA VAL A 51 9.21 -3.55 -0.50
C VAL A 51 9.33 -4.76 0.45
N SER A 52 8.28 -5.55 0.54
CA SER A 52 8.21 -6.78 1.32
C SER A 52 9.28 -7.79 0.90
N LYS A 53 9.51 -7.96 -0.42
CA LYS A 53 10.58 -8.83 -0.94
C LYS A 53 11.96 -8.35 -0.49
N VAL A 54 12.30 -7.06 -0.69
CA VAL A 54 13.62 -6.55 -0.29
C VAL A 54 13.83 -6.54 1.22
N GLU A 55 12.75 -6.41 2.00
CA GLU A 55 12.78 -6.47 3.47
C GLU A 55 12.76 -7.91 4.02
N GLY A 56 12.69 -8.93 3.15
CA GLY A 56 12.72 -10.34 3.57
C GLY A 56 11.45 -10.80 4.28
N MET A 57 10.29 -10.25 3.90
CA MET A 57 8.98 -10.56 4.49
C MET A 57 8.34 -11.84 3.92
N THR A 58 9.14 -12.68 3.26
CA THR A 58 8.72 -13.96 2.70
C THR A 58 8.71 -15.05 3.79
N VAL A 59 7.61 -15.81 3.88
CA VAL A 59 7.46 -16.90 4.85
C VAL A 59 7.06 -18.21 4.16
N ASP A 60 7.71 -19.29 4.57
CA ASP A 60 7.38 -20.65 4.17
C ASP A 60 6.34 -21.25 5.15
N LEU A 61 5.12 -21.48 4.66
CA LEU A 61 4.01 -22.03 5.41
C LEU A 61 4.31 -23.40 6.01
N THR A 62 5.24 -24.19 5.45
CA THR A 62 5.60 -25.50 6.02
C THR A 62 6.26 -25.40 7.39
N ARG A 63 6.77 -24.21 7.75
CA ARG A 63 7.43 -23.93 9.03
C ARG A 63 6.47 -23.32 10.06
N VAL A 64 5.22 -23.08 9.70
CA VAL A 64 4.22 -22.45 10.58
C VAL A 64 3.41 -23.52 11.29
N VAL A 65 3.34 -23.41 12.62
CA VAL A 65 2.53 -24.29 13.47
C VAL A 65 1.24 -23.56 13.85
N PRO A 66 0.06 -24.00 13.35
CA PRO A 66 -1.20 -23.33 13.65
C PRO A 66 -1.59 -23.46 15.12
N SER A 67 -2.06 -22.36 15.71
CA SER A 67 -2.72 -22.38 17.01
C SER A 67 -4.13 -22.99 16.95
N GLN A 68 -4.69 -23.36 18.11
CA GLN A 68 -6.07 -23.83 18.21
C GLN A 68 -7.07 -22.82 17.64
N ARG A 69 -6.83 -21.52 17.90
CA ARG A 69 -7.65 -20.43 17.36
C ARG A 69 -7.55 -20.35 15.83
N ALA A 70 -6.36 -20.53 15.26
CA ALA A 70 -6.18 -20.56 13.82
C ALA A 70 -6.92 -21.74 13.18
N LEU A 71 -6.90 -22.92 13.79
CA LEU A 71 -7.64 -24.10 13.32
C LEU A 71 -9.16 -23.85 13.26
N GLU A 72 -9.73 -23.23 14.28
CA GLU A 72 -11.15 -22.91 14.35
C GLU A 72 -11.58 -21.91 13.28
N ILE A 73 -10.83 -20.83 13.13
CA ILE A 73 -11.10 -19.80 12.11
C ILE A 73 -10.89 -20.38 10.70
N ALA A 74 -9.84 -21.16 10.49
CA ALA A 74 -9.56 -21.82 9.22
C ALA A 74 -10.69 -22.74 8.78
N LYS A 75 -11.28 -23.50 9.72
CA LYS A 75 -12.47 -24.31 9.45
C LYS A 75 -13.66 -23.45 9.01
N ALA A 76 -13.86 -22.30 9.65
CA ALA A 76 -14.98 -21.41 9.34
C ALA A 76 -14.84 -20.68 8.00
N CYS A 77 -13.62 -20.24 7.65
CA CYS A 77 -13.35 -19.54 6.41
C CYS A 77 -12.87 -20.43 5.25
N GLY A 78 -12.63 -21.72 5.50
CA GLY A 78 -12.18 -22.67 4.48
C GLY A 78 -10.78 -22.37 3.95
N LYS A 79 -9.86 -21.90 4.79
CA LYS A 79 -8.47 -21.56 4.42
C LYS A 79 -7.47 -22.49 5.11
N ASP A 80 -6.23 -22.49 4.64
CA ASP A 80 -5.13 -23.21 5.28
C ASP A 80 -4.89 -22.68 6.72
N PRO A 81 -4.93 -23.52 7.76
CA PRO A 81 -4.67 -23.10 9.14
C PRO A 81 -3.32 -22.42 9.36
N ARG A 82 -2.29 -22.80 8.59
CA ARG A 82 -0.94 -22.20 8.64
C ARG A 82 -0.96 -20.78 8.12
N PHE A 83 -1.72 -20.54 7.05
CA PHE A 83 -1.96 -19.20 6.52
C PHE A 83 -2.77 -18.36 7.51
N VAL A 84 -3.85 -18.93 8.06
CA VAL A 84 -4.68 -18.24 9.06
C VAL A 84 -3.85 -17.87 10.29
N GLU A 85 -2.95 -18.74 10.74
CA GLU A 85 -2.01 -18.42 11.83
C GLU A 85 -1.19 -17.17 11.52
N LEU A 86 -0.61 -17.05 10.32
CA LEU A 86 0.11 -15.83 9.94
C LEU A 86 -0.80 -14.60 9.86
N VAL A 87 -2.02 -14.75 9.34
CA VAL A 87 -3.01 -13.67 9.33
C VAL A 87 -3.27 -13.18 10.75
N LEU A 88 -3.47 -14.10 11.72
CA LEU A 88 -3.68 -13.75 13.12
C LEU A 88 -2.45 -13.10 13.74
N GLN A 89 -1.26 -13.62 13.45
CA GLN A 89 0.01 -13.04 13.93
C GLN A 89 0.23 -11.64 13.40
N GLU A 90 -0.23 -11.30 12.20
CA GLU A 90 -0.15 -9.96 11.60
C GLU A 90 -1.36 -9.05 11.87
N SER A 91 -2.26 -9.49 12.75
CA SER A 91 -3.49 -8.77 13.06
C SER A 91 -3.60 -8.36 14.52
N GLN A 92 -4.25 -7.22 14.76
CA GLN A 92 -4.68 -6.78 16.08
C GLN A 92 -6.00 -7.44 16.49
N SER A 93 -6.90 -7.65 15.52
CA SER A 93 -8.23 -8.21 15.76
C SER A 93 -8.83 -8.82 14.50
N VAL A 94 -9.72 -9.78 14.72
CA VAL A 94 -10.55 -10.41 13.69
C VAL A 94 -11.87 -9.68 13.61
N GLU A 95 -12.18 -9.11 12.45
CA GLU A 95 -13.39 -8.31 12.26
C GLU A 95 -14.55 -9.14 11.71
N TYR A 96 -14.25 -10.07 10.80
CA TYR A 96 -15.26 -10.88 10.13
C TYR A 96 -14.69 -12.21 9.63
N VAL A 97 -15.45 -13.28 9.83
CA VAL A 97 -15.13 -14.62 9.35
C VAL A 97 -16.36 -15.21 8.68
N ALA A 98 -16.20 -15.66 7.43
CA ALA A 98 -17.19 -16.40 6.68
C ALA A 98 -16.50 -17.33 5.66
N PRO A 99 -17.18 -18.32 5.07
CA PRO A 99 -16.59 -19.14 4.02
C PRO A 99 -15.94 -18.27 2.92
N GLY A 100 -14.66 -18.50 2.64
CA GLY A 100 -13.85 -17.73 1.70
C GLY A 100 -13.28 -16.40 2.23
N HIS A 101 -13.81 -15.86 3.32
CA HIS A 101 -13.52 -14.51 3.81
C HIS A 101 -12.96 -14.48 5.23
N LEU A 102 -11.84 -13.81 5.39
CA LEU A 102 -11.24 -13.47 6.68
C LEU A 102 -10.84 -12.00 6.65
N ILE A 103 -11.61 -11.14 7.32
CA ILE A 103 -11.33 -9.70 7.44
C ILE A 103 -10.80 -9.44 8.83
N VAL A 104 -9.70 -8.70 8.90
CA VAL A 104 -8.94 -8.42 10.11
C VAL A 104 -8.49 -6.97 10.09
N THR A 105 -8.21 -6.41 11.27
CA THR A 105 -7.43 -5.18 11.39
C THR A 105 -5.97 -5.58 11.58
N THR A 106 -5.10 -5.18 10.65
CA THR A 106 -3.65 -5.46 10.69
C THR A 106 -2.96 -4.74 11.85
N LYS A 107 -1.71 -5.11 12.15
CA LYS A 107 -0.83 -4.34 13.05
C LYS A 107 -0.67 -2.87 12.63
N HIS A 108 -0.80 -2.57 11.34
CA HIS A 108 -0.76 -1.22 10.78
C HIS A 108 -2.04 -0.42 11.03
N GLY A 109 -3.11 -1.06 11.48
CA GLY A 109 -4.44 -0.46 11.65
C GLY A 109 -5.33 -0.51 10.40
N ILE A 110 -4.87 -1.15 9.33
CA ILE A 110 -5.63 -1.29 8.09
C ILE A 110 -6.62 -2.44 8.23
N THR A 111 -7.89 -2.21 7.91
CA THR A 111 -8.89 -3.28 7.93
C THR A 111 -9.09 -3.83 6.52
N CYS A 112 -8.57 -5.04 6.29
CA CYS A 112 -8.52 -5.66 4.97
C CYS A 112 -8.64 -7.20 5.06
N ALA A 113 -8.71 -7.83 3.89
CA ALA A 113 -8.73 -9.28 3.80
C ALA A 113 -7.34 -9.87 4.11
N ASN A 114 -7.33 -10.96 4.88
CA ASN A 114 -6.14 -11.77 5.17
C ASN A 114 -4.90 -10.98 5.63
N ALA A 115 -5.08 -9.89 6.36
CA ALA A 115 -4.02 -8.99 6.80
C ALA A 115 -3.13 -8.40 5.68
N GLY A 116 -3.59 -8.39 4.43
CA GLY A 116 -2.78 -7.98 3.27
C GLY A 116 -1.68 -8.97 2.90
N ILE A 117 -1.70 -10.19 3.45
CA ILE A 117 -0.75 -11.24 3.09
C ILE A 117 -1.05 -11.71 1.66
N ASP A 118 -0.02 -11.68 0.81
CA ASP A 118 -0.11 -12.13 -0.57
C ASP A 118 0.32 -13.61 -0.68
N VAL A 119 -0.50 -14.40 -1.37
CA VAL A 119 -0.30 -15.84 -1.61
C VAL A 119 0.10 -16.10 -3.08
N SER A 120 0.01 -15.09 -3.94
CA SER A 120 0.18 -15.26 -5.38
C SER A 120 1.66 -15.38 -5.78
N ASN A 121 2.08 -16.59 -6.18
CA ASN A 121 3.32 -16.92 -6.90
C ASN A 121 4.57 -16.12 -6.47
N VAL A 122 4.74 -15.88 -5.16
CA VAL A 122 5.84 -15.06 -4.63
C VAL A 122 7.20 -15.61 -5.07
N ASP A 123 7.29 -16.95 -5.17
CA ASP A 123 8.46 -17.71 -5.65
C ASP A 123 8.06 -18.99 -6.44
N GLY A 124 6.87 -19.02 -7.06
CA GLY A 124 6.39 -20.17 -7.84
C GLY A 124 6.06 -21.44 -7.02
N THR A 125 6.07 -21.37 -5.69
CA THR A 125 5.58 -22.43 -4.81
C THR A 125 4.25 -22.05 -4.16
N GLN A 126 3.40 -23.03 -3.88
CA GLN A 126 2.12 -22.81 -3.18
C GLN A 126 2.27 -22.61 -1.66
N ASN A 127 3.47 -22.82 -1.11
CA ASN A 127 3.72 -22.74 0.33
C ASN A 127 4.39 -21.42 0.74
N THR A 128 4.80 -20.58 -0.21
CA THR A 128 5.42 -19.29 0.10
C THR A 128 4.37 -18.20 0.11
N VAL A 129 4.34 -17.41 1.19
CA VAL A 129 3.52 -16.20 1.29
C VAL A 129 4.37 -14.98 1.57
N LEU A 130 3.86 -13.80 1.22
CA LEU A 130 4.53 -12.53 1.43
C LEU A 130 3.71 -11.68 2.41
N LEU A 131 4.29 -11.39 3.57
CA LEU A 131 3.70 -10.48 4.54
C LEU A 131 3.89 -9.02 4.08
N LEU A 132 3.08 -8.11 4.62
CA LEU A 132 3.28 -6.67 4.42
C LEU A 132 4.63 -6.21 5.04
N PRO A 133 5.22 -5.09 4.58
CA PRO A 133 6.37 -4.49 5.25
C PRO A 133 6.02 -4.16 6.70
N LYS A 134 6.97 -4.30 7.63
CA LYS A 134 6.70 -4.09 9.07
C LYS A 134 6.34 -2.64 9.42
N ASP A 135 6.92 -1.71 8.66
CA ASP A 135 6.64 -0.27 8.80
C ASP A 135 6.74 0.39 7.42
N PRO A 136 5.64 0.38 6.63
CA PRO A 136 5.64 0.92 5.27
C PRO A 136 5.93 2.43 5.20
N ASP A 137 5.60 3.21 6.24
CA ASP A 137 5.96 4.64 6.31
C ASP A 137 7.48 4.80 6.45
N LEU A 138 8.12 3.97 7.29
CA LEU A 138 9.58 3.95 7.41
C LEU A 138 10.25 3.50 6.10
N SER A 139 9.70 2.50 5.41
CA SER A 139 10.19 2.06 4.10
C SER A 139 10.12 3.20 3.08
N ALA A 140 9.00 3.93 3.04
CA ALA A 140 8.83 5.11 2.19
C ALA A 140 9.86 6.21 2.52
N LYS A 141 10.07 6.48 3.82
CA LYS A 141 11.04 7.48 4.30
C LYS A 141 12.47 7.12 3.88
N LYS A 142 12.89 5.87 4.07
CA LYS A 142 14.21 5.39 3.66
C LYS A 142 14.42 5.53 2.14
N LEU A 143 13.41 5.20 1.34
CA LEU A 143 13.48 5.35 -0.11
C LEU A 143 13.56 6.82 -0.53
N LYS A 144 12.75 7.70 0.06
CA LYS A 144 12.82 9.16 -0.17
C LYS A 144 14.22 9.69 0.15
N GLU A 145 14.76 9.35 1.32
CA GLU A 145 16.10 9.76 1.75
C GLU A 145 17.20 9.24 0.83
N TYR A 146 17.10 7.98 0.40
CA TYR A 146 18.04 7.39 -0.56
C TYR A 146 18.08 8.19 -1.87
N ILE A 147 16.91 8.50 -2.43
CA ILE A 147 16.79 9.28 -3.67
C ILE A 147 17.35 10.67 -3.48
N LYS A 148 16.99 11.36 -2.39
CA LYS A 148 17.51 12.69 -2.07
C LYS A 148 19.03 12.68 -1.96
N ASN A 149 19.61 11.69 -1.29
CA ASN A 149 21.07 11.57 -1.13
C ASN A 149 21.78 11.28 -2.47
N LYS A 150 21.16 10.53 -3.37
CA LYS A 150 21.78 10.17 -4.67
C LYS A 150 21.57 11.22 -5.76
N THR A 151 20.49 11.98 -5.70
CA THR A 151 20.07 12.86 -6.82
C THR A 151 19.92 14.34 -6.43
N GLY A 152 19.92 14.64 -5.13
CA GLY A 152 19.60 15.97 -4.60
C GLY A 152 18.12 16.37 -4.75
N LYS A 153 17.26 15.50 -5.29
CA LYS A 153 15.86 15.82 -5.57
C LYS A 153 14.97 15.57 -4.36
N ASN A 154 14.01 16.46 -4.14
CA ASN A 154 12.96 16.30 -3.14
C ASN A 154 11.71 15.69 -3.77
N VAL A 155 11.41 14.46 -3.39
CA VAL A 155 10.28 13.69 -3.88
C VAL A 155 9.42 13.21 -2.73
N ALA A 156 8.22 12.76 -3.06
CA ALA A 156 7.41 11.95 -2.15
C ALA A 156 7.44 10.48 -2.55
N VAL A 157 7.18 9.60 -1.58
CA VAL A 157 7.08 8.16 -1.78
C VAL A 157 5.77 7.67 -1.16
N ILE A 158 5.05 6.83 -1.88
CA ILE A 158 3.86 6.11 -1.41
C ILE A 158 4.12 4.62 -1.61
N ILE A 159 3.91 3.81 -0.56
CA ILE A 159 3.83 2.36 -0.66
C ILE A 159 2.35 2.00 -0.80
N SER A 160 2.00 1.30 -1.88
CA SER A 160 0.62 0.94 -2.19
C SER A 160 0.35 -0.56 -2.08
N ASP A 161 -0.90 -0.91 -1.78
CA ASP A 161 -1.39 -2.29 -1.78
C ASP A 161 -2.79 -2.37 -2.40
N THR A 162 -3.15 -3.53 -2.93
CA THR A 162 -4.38 -3.74 -3.71
C THR A 162 -5.51 -4.22 -2.80
N HIS A 163 -6.49 -3.36 -2.50
CA HIS A 163 -7.56 -3.67 -1.55
C HIS A 163 -8.95 -3.65 -2.22
N GLY A 164 -9.82 -4.54 -1.76
CA GLY A 164 -11.27 -4.40 -1.97
C GLY A 164 -11.84 -3.27 -1.11
N ARG A 165 -13.10 -2.89 -1.36
CA ARG A 165 -13.75 -1.78 -0.64
C ARG A 165 -15.23 -2.07 -0.39
N THR A 166 -15.75 -1.58 0.73
CA THR A 166 -17.14 -1.81 1.13
C THR A 166 -18.12 -1.22 0.11
N LEU A 167 -19.19 -1.96 -0.18
CA LEU A 167 -20.32 -1.55 -1.02
C LEU A 167 -19.99 -1.28 -2.50
N ARG A 168 -18.82 -1.71 -2.99
CA ARG A 168 -18.46 -1.65 -4.40
C ARG A 168 -17.61 -2.85 -4.80
N GLU A 169 -17.92 -3.43 -5.95
CA GLU A 169 -17.11 -4.51 -6.52
C GLU A 169 -15.78 -3.99 -7.08
N GLY A 170 -14.84 -4.93 -7.25
CA GLY A 170 -13.48 -4.65 -7.71
C GLY A 170 -12.54 -4.12 -6.62
N GLN A 171 -11.25 -4.12 -6.95
CA GLN A 171 -10.16 -3.69 -6.08
C GLN A 171 -9.52 -2.41 -6.63
N ILE A 172 -8.84 -1.67 -5.77
CA ILE A 172 -8.02 -0.51 -6.13
C ILE A 172 -6.74 -0.51 -5.30
N ASN A 173 -5.72 0.20 -5.77
CA ASN A 173 -4.57 0.47 -4.92
C ASN A 173 -4.88 1.58 -3.93
N VAL A 174 -4.51 1.36 -2.68
CA VAL A 174 -4.57 2.33 -1.58
C VAL A 174 -3.18 2.52 -0.97
N ALA A 175 -2.94 3.66 -0.32
CA ALA A 175 -1.68 3.93 0.35
C ALA A 175 -1.63 3.20 1.70
N ILE A 176 -0.60 2.39 1.91
CA ILE A 176 -0.33 1.70 3.19
C ILE A 176 0.87 2.27 3.93
N GLY A 177 1.70 3.06 3.23
CA GLY A 177 2.85 3.81 3.77
C GLY A 177 3.15 5.03 2.92
N LEU A 178 3.70 6.09 3.50
CA LEU A 178 4.10 7.29 2.76
C LEU A 178 5.19 8.09 3.45
N SER A 179 5.86 8.94 2.66
CA SER A 179 6.77 9.98 3.15
C SER A 179 6.86 11.14 2.17
N GLY A 180 6.94 12.38 2.69
CA GLY A 180 7.12 13.59 1.87
C GLY A 180 5.86 14.13 1.20
N LEU A 181 4.67 13.70 1.64
CA LEU A 181 3.40 14.34 1.30
C LEU A 181 2.41 14.25 2.46
N ASN A 182 1.48 15.20 2.53
CA ASN A 182 0.31 15.07 3.38
C ASN A 182 -0.68 14.05 2.74
N PRO A 183 -1.15 13.01 3.47
CA PRO A 183 -2.12 12.05 2.94
C PRO A 183 -3.44 12.69 2.52
N PHE A 184 -3.74 13.87 3.06
CA PHE A 184 -4.96 14.59 2.81
C PHE A 184 -4.74 15.92 2.11
N ARG A 185 -5.64 16.25 1.21
CA ARG A 185 -5.85 17.64 0.77
C ARG A 185 -7.07 18.20 1.49
N ASP A 186 -6.81 19.10 2.44
CA ASP A 186 -7.86 19.73 3.23
C ASP A 186 -8.41 20.99 2.56
N TYR A 187 -9.71 20.96 2.27
CA TYR A 187 -10.47 22.10 1.76
C TYR A 187 -11.40 22.70 2.82
N ARG A 188 -11.46 22.14 4.03
CA ARG A 188 -12.28 22.68 5.11
C ARG A 188 -11.82 24.10 5.46
N GLY A 189 -12.76 24.99 5.73
CA GLY A 189 -12.48 26.41 5.96
C GLY A 189 -12.27 27.24 4.69
N LYS A 190 -12.12 26.63 3.51
CA LYS A 190 -12.02 27.36 2.23
C LYS A 190 -13.41 27.69 1.69
N ALA A 191 -13.53 28.83 1.01
CA ALA A 191 -14.74 29.22 0.30
C ALA A 191 -14.91 28.43 -1.01
N ASP A 192 -16.14 28.09 -1.36
CA ASP A 192 -16.50 27.60 -2.69
C ASP A 192 -16.72 28.76 -3.68
N MET A 193 -17.11 28.43 -4.92
CA MET A 193 -17.36 29.42 -5.97
C MET A 193 -18.49 30.42 -5.66
N LYS A 194 -19.33 30.13 -4.67
CA LYS A 194 -20.44 30.99 -4.20
C LYS A 194 -20.14 31.63 -2.85
N GLY A 195 -18.92 31.49 -2.32
CA GLY A 195 -18.51 32.05 -1.04
C GLY A 195 -18.89 31.20 0.18
N TYR A 196 -19.47 30.01 0.02
CA TYR A 196 -19.80 29.15 1.16
C TYR A 196 -18.55 28.45 1.69
N VAL A 197 -18.39 28.44 3.01
CA VAL A 197 -17.28 27.77 3.67
C VAL A 197 -17.49 26.26 3.68
N LEU A 198 -16.57 25.53 3.08
CA LEU A 198 -16.56 24.07 3.05
C LEU A 198 -16.29 23.52 4.46
N ARG A 199 -17.13 22.59 4.95
CA ARG A 199 -17.03 22.05 6.32
C ARG A 199 -16.42 20.66 6.43
N VAL A 200 -16.61 19.80 5.42
CA VAL A 200 -16.27 18.35 5.51
C VAL A 200 -15.32 17.89 4.39
N LYS A 201 -14.88 18.80 3.50
CA LYS A 201 -14.15 18.43 2.29
C LYS A 201 -12.67 18.13 2.59
N LEU A 202 -12.39 16.89 2.93
CA LEU A 202 -11.05 16.32 3.13
C LEU A 202 -10.84 15.20 2.11
N ILE A 203 -9.91 15.38 1.18
CA ILE A 203 -9.67 14.43 0.09
C ILE A 203 -8.46 13.56 0.45
N ALA A 204 -8.60 12.24 0.37
CA ALA A 204 -7.50 11.29 0.57
C ALA A 204 -6.60 11.25 -0.67
N VAL A 205 -5.80 12.31 -0.87
CA VAL A 205 -4.99 12.48 -2.08
C VAL A 205 -3.95 11.37 -2.24
N ALA A 206 -3.44 10.80 -1.15
CA ALA A 206 -2.53 9.65 -1.22
C ALA A 206 -3.18 8.41 -1.84
N ASP A 207 -4.45 8.13 -1.51
CA ASP A 207 -5.20 7.01 -2.11
C ASP A 207 -5.56 7.28 -3.57
N GLU A 208 -5.91 8.53 -3.92
CA GLU A 208 -6.13 8.92 -5.33
C GLU A 208 -4.87 8.70 -6.18
N ILE A 209 -3.70 9.07 -5.66
CA ILE A 209 -2.41 8.87 -6.34
C ILE A 209 -2.07 7.37 -6.42
N ALA A 210 -2.24 6.62 -5.34
CA ALA A 210 -2.00 5.17 -5.33
C ALA A 210 -2.90 4.44 -6.36
N SER A 211 -4.18 4.82 -6.42
CA SER A 211 -5.15 4.31 -7.39
C SER A 211 -4.79 4.71 -8.83
N ALA A 212 -4.31 5.93 -9.07
CA ALA A 212 -3.88 6.34 -10.41
C ALA A 212 -2.64 5.56 -10.89
N ALA A 213 -1.68 5.31 -10.00
CA ALA A 213 -0.49 4.53 -10.29
C ALA A 213 -0.81 3.07 -10.65
N GLU A 214 -1.88 2.50 -10.09
CA GLU A 214 -2.35 1.15 -10.41
C GLU A 214 -2.53 0.93 -11.91
N LEU A 215 -3.04 1.95 -12.62
CA LEU A 215 -3.33 1.87 -14.05
C LEU A 215 -2.11 1.59 -14.93
N VAL A 216 -0.89 1.89 -14.44
CA VAL A 216 0.37 1.56 -15.14
C VAL A 216 1.17 0.45 -14.45
N ILE A 217 0.93 0.22 -13.16
CA ILE A 217 1.57 -0.87 -12.39
C ILE A 217 0.99 -2.22 -12.82
N GLY A 218 -0.34 -2.30 -13.00
CA GLY A 218 -1.04 -3.53 -13.32
C GLY A 218 -1.09 -4.52 -12.16
N GLN A 219 -1.75 -5.67 -12.37
CA GLN A 219 -1.99 -6.68 -11.32
C GLN A 219 -1.57 -8.09 -11.73
N ALA A 220 -0.94 -8.24 -12.89
CA ALA A 220 -0.64 -9.53 -13.50
C ALA A 220 0.80 -9.58 -14.02
N THR A 221 0.98 -9.69 -15.33
CA THR A 221 2.27 -10.00 -15.97
C THR A 221 3.04 -8.76 -16.41
N GLU A 222 2.57 -7.56 -16.06
CA GLU A 222 3.14 -6.28 -16.48
C GLU A 222 4.57 -6.10 -15.95
N LYS A 223 4.86 -6.64 -14.76
CA LYS A 223 6.17 -6.55 -14.09
C LYS A 223 6.62 -5.10 -13.86
N ILE A 224 5.67 -4.21 -13.54
CA ILE A 224 5.92 -2.80 -13.25
C ILE A 224 5.53 -2.53 -11.78
N PRO A 225 6.42 -2.75 -10.81
CA PRO A 225 6.09 -2.56 -9.41
C PRO A 225 6.16 -1.09 -8.93
N VAL A 226 6.57 -0.17 -9.81
CA VAL A 226 6.80 1.25 -9.46
C VAL A 226 6.22 2.16 -10.54
N ALA A 227 5.54 3.22 -10.13
CA ALA A 227 5.13 4.32 -10.99
C ALA A 227 5.77 5.64 -10.53
N LEU A 228 6.20 6.47 -11.47
CA LEU A 228 6.61 7.85 -11.25
C LEU A 228 5.46 8.78 -11.66
N ILE A 229 5.04 9.65 -10.75
CA ILE A 229 4.00 10.63 -10.97
C ILE A 229 4.63 12.02 -11.07
N LYS A 230 4.34 12.73 -12.16
CA LYS A 230 4.83 14.10 -12.42
C LYS A 230 3.69 15.11 -12.47
N GLY A 231 3.95 16.34 -12.03
CA GLY A 231 3.05 17.48 -12.22
C GLY A 231 1.93 17.68 -11.18
N LEU A 232 1.91 16.91 -10.08
CA LEU A 232 0.87 17.05 -9.05
C LEU A 232 1.15 18.13 -7.99
N ASN A 233 2.40 18.54 -7.79
CA ASN A 233 2.83 19.53 -6.79
C ASN A 233 2.27 19.24 -5.37
N VAL A 234 2.40 17.99 -4.93
CA VAL A 234 1.92 17.51 -3.61
C VAL A 234 3.04 17.24 -2.62
N VAL A 235 4.30 17.39 -3.03
CA VAL A 235 5.45 17.19 -2.16
C VAL A 235 5.49 18.29 -1.11
N GLU A 236 5.55 17.88 0.14
CA GLU A 236 5.53 18.75 1.30
C GLU A 236 6.44 18.17 2.39
N GLU A 237 7.14 19.05 3.11
CA GLU A 237 7.91 18.64 4.28
C GLU A 237 6.99 18.50 5.50
N GLY A 238 7.23 17.48 6.32
CA GLY A 238 6.43 17.18 7.50
C GLY A 238 6.51 15.70 7.86
N GLU A 239 6.18 15.40 9.10
CA GLU A 239 6.04 14.02 9.57
C GLU A 239 4.58 13.59 9.37
N TYR A 240 4.36 12.86 8.27
CA TYR A 240 3.06 12.35 7.86
C TYR A 240 3.06 10.82 7.87
N SER A 241 1.89 10.21 8.05
CA SER A 241 1.75 8.76 8.13
C SER A 241 0.49 8.30 7.40
N ALA A 242 0.61 7.21 6.62
CA ALA A 242 -0.53 6.58 5.97
C ALA A 242 -1.54 6.03 6.99
N LYS A 243 -1.12 5.75 8.24
CA LYS A 243 -2.02 5.29 9.31
C LYS A 243 -3.16 6.27 9.59
N THR A 244 -2.98 7.55 9.28
CA THR A 244 -4.02 8.57 9.45
C THR A 244 -5.19 8.41 8.47
N LEU A 245 -5.00 7.67 7.37
CA LEU A 245 -6.06 7.28 6.42
C LEU A 245 -7.01 6.24 7.05
N ASN A 246 -6.52 5.44 8.00
CA ASN A 246 -7.33 4.42 8.67
C ASN A 246 -8.36 5.09 9.58
N MET A 247 -9.64 4.89 9.25
CA MET A 247 -10.73 5.41 10.07
C MET A 247 -10.78 4.69 11.44
N PRO A 248 -10.87 5.41 12.56
CA PRO A 248 -11.06 4.82 13.89
C PRO A 248 -12.35 4.00 13.96
N LYS A 249 -12.34 2.88 14.68
CA LYS A 249 -13.49 1.95 14.79
C LYS A 249 -14.76 2.61 15.34
N GLU A 250 -14.60 3.61 16.20
CA GLU A 250 -15.71 4.37 16.79
C GLU A 250 -16.49 5.15 15.73
N ARG A 251 -15.83 5.47 14.60
CA ARG A 251 -16.40 6.21 13.48
C ARG A 251 -16.91 5.31 12.36
N TRP A 252 -16.76 4.00 12.47
CA TRP A 252 -17.27 3.06 11.46
C TRP A 252 -18.80 3.06 11.46
N PHE A 253 -19.38 3.49 10.35
CA PHE A 253 -20.82 3.40 10.13
C PHE A 253 -21.23 1.96 9.77
N PHE A 254 -20.45 1.29 8.91
CA PHE A 254 -20.64 -0.13 8.58
C PHE A 254 -19.72 -0.96 9.45
N LYS A 255 -20.30 -1.64 10.46
CA LYS A 255 -19.57 -2.57 11.32
C LYS A 255 -19.80 -4.00 10.84
N PRO A 256 -18.76 -4.81 10.64
CA PRO A 256 -18.96 -6.21 10.35
C PRO A 256 -19.72 -6.86 11.51
N GLN A 257 -20.80 -7.58 11.20
CA GLN A 257 -21.53 -8.32 12.22
C GLN A 257 -20.79 -9.63 12.47
N ASN A 258 -20.08 -9.70 13.60
CA ASN A 258 -19.23 -10.84 13.91
C ASN A 258 -20.04 -11.97 14.55
N LYS A 259 -19.79 -13.22 14.14
CA LYS A 259 -20.30 -14.44 14.79
C LYS A 259 -19.23 -15.17 15.62
N PHE A 260 -18.02 -14.61 15.74
CA PHE A 260 -16.81 -15.28 16.26
C PHE A 260 -16.14 -14.59 17.46
N ASN A 261 -16.87 -13.74 18.21
CA ASN A 261 -16.40 -13.21 19.49
C ASN A 261 -16.87 -14.08 20.65
#